data_AF-A0A1B7W4V9-F1
#
_entry.id   AF-A0A1B7W4V9-F1
#
_cell.length_a   1.000
_cell.length_b   1.000
_cell.length_c   1.000
_cell.angle_alpha   90.00
_cell.angle_beta   90.00
_cell.angle_gamma   90.00
#
_symmetry.space_group_name_H-M   'P 1'
#
loop_
_entity.id
_entity.type
_entity.pdbx_description
1 polymer ?
#
loop_
_entity_poly.entity_id
_entity_poly.type
_entity_poly.pdbx_seq_one_letter_code
_entity_poly.pdbx_strand_id
1 'polypeptide(L)'
;MIMTMLRKFTVVCLALTLCLTTVSCGGENQANSPNSSVSKTATPTKLNDGQYQVQQGTYNDANGEYTLFLLNNNPPSFATEKLQMARLTDEEIKAGKKTYLKVENGQPALYLTEDFKLEYVHNVTETKTNPQTGQKETVIVRQ
;
A
#
# COMPACT_ATOMS: atom_id res chain seq x y z
N MET A 1 -51.76 26.64 -16.87
CA MET A 1 -51.69 25.29 -17.48
C MET A 1 -50.28 24.94 -18.00
N ILE A 2 -49.46 25.91 -18.41
CA ILE A 2 -48.07 25.69 -18.91
C ILE A 2 -47.08 25.31 -17.78
N MET A 3 -47.13 25.96 -16.61
CA MET A 3 -46.20 25.67 -15.49
C MET A 3 -46.34 24.25 -14.91
N THR A 4 -47.55 23.68 -14.96
CA THR A 4 -47.82 22.29 -14.51
C THR A 4 -47.29 21.24 -15.48
N MET A 5 -47.19 21.56 -16.77
CA MET A 5 -46.61 20.66 -17.78
C MET A 5 -45.08 20.69 -17.74
N LEU A 6 -44.48 21.87 -17.52
CA LEU A 6 -43.02 22.03 -17.39
C LEU A 6 -42.46 21.25 -16.19
N ARG A 7 -43.15 21.30 -15.05
CA ARG A 7 -42.78 20.57 -13.82
C ARG A 7 -42.81 19.05 -14.00
N LYS A 8 -43.76 18.50 -14.77
CA LYS A 8 -43.83 17.06 -15.05
C LYS A 8 -42.70 16.61 -15.98
N PHE A 9 -42.32 17.46 -16.94
CA PHE A 9 -41.22 17.17 -17.86
C PHE A 9 -39.86 17.11 -17.15
N THR A 10 -39.62 18.01 -16.19
CA THR A 10 -38.38 18.00 -15.38
C THR A 10 -38.24 16.71 -14.56
N VAL A 11 -39.34 16.19 -14.00
CA VAL A 11 -39.33 14.94 -13.22
C VAL A 11 -38.99 13.73 -14.09
N VAL A 12 -39.53 13.68 -15.32
CA VAL A 12 -39.25 12.60 -16.27
C VAL A 12 -37.80 12.66 -16.76
N CYS A 13 -37.28 13.86 -17.07
CA CYS A 13 -35.87 14.04 -17.44
C CYS A 13 -34.90 13.65 -16.31
N LEU A 14 -35.21 13.98 -15.05
CA LEU A 14 -34.38 13.64 -13.89
C LEU A 14 -34.35 12.13 -13.61
N ALA A 15 -35.47 11.43 -13.80
CA ALA A 15 -35.52 9.98 -13.64
C ALA A 15 -34.71 9.26 -14.72
N LEU A 16 -34.75 9.76 -15.96
CA LEU A 16 -34.07 9.14 -17.09
C LEU A 16 -32.53 9.28 -17.03
N THR A 17 -32.01 10.39 -16.49
CA THR A 17 -30.56 10.56 -16.29
C THR A 17 -30.02 9.69 -15.16
N LEU A 18 -30.83 9.38 -14.13
CA LEU A 18 -30.40 8.56 -13.00
C LEU A 18 -30.24 7.08 -13.40
N CYS A 19 -31.08 6.57 -14.30
CA CYS A 19 -31.03 5.19 -14.79
C CYS A 19 -29.85 4.89 -15.75
N LEU A 20 -29.15 5.91 -16.26
CA LEU A 20 -28.05 5.74 -17.23
C LEU A 20 -26.65 5.76 -16.59
N THR A 21 -26.54 5.84 -15.26
CA THR A 21 -25.22 5.91 -14.58
C THR A 21 -24.68 4.54 -14.11
N THR A 22 -25.37 3.43 -14.37
CA THR A 22 -24.97 2.10 -13.87
C THR A 22 -24.42 1.20 -14.98
N VAL A 23 -23.37 1.63 -15.70
CA VAL A 23 -22.51 0.70 -16.45
C VAL A 23 -21.07 1.22 -16.49
N SER A 24 -20.31 1.02 -15.42
CA SER A 24 -18.84 0.95 -15.47
C SER A 24 -18.28 0.40 -14.15
N CYS A 25 -18.30 -0.93 -14.02
CA CYS A 25 -17.28 -1.66 -13.26
C CYS A 25 -17.42 -3.15 -13.63
N GLY A 26 -17.10 -3.45 -14.88
CA GLY A 26 -17.04 -4.82 -15.39
C GLY A 26 -15.75 -4.96 -16.19
N GLY A 27 -14.70 -5.45 -15.55
CA GLY A 27 -13.48 -5.88 -16.22
C GLY A 27 -12.19 -5.38 -15.61
N GLU A 28 -11.90 -5.73 -14.36
CA GLU A 28 -10.50 -5.90 -13.99
C GLU A 28 -10.07 -7.29 -14.45
N ASN A 29 -9.36 -7.34 -15.58
CA ASN A 29 -8.45 -8.43 -15.84
C ASN A 29 -7.42 -8.41 -14.71
N GLN A 30 -7.54 -9.32 -13.75
CA GLN A 30 -6.41 -9.67 -12.90
C GLN A 30 -5.31 -10.18 -13.83
N ALA A 31 -4.34 -9.31 -14.10
CA ALA A 31 -3.04 -9.77 -14.56
C ALA A 31 -2.55 -10.74 -13.48
N ASN A 32 -2.57 -12.04 -13.81
CA ASN A 32 -1.88 -13.06 -13.05
C ASN A 32 -0.43 -12.60 -12.92
N SER A 33 -0.09 -12.00 -11.80
CA SER A 33 1.30 -11.84 -11.42
C SER A 33 1.83 -13.25 -11.22
N PRO A 34 2.90 -13.68 -11.91
CA PRO A 34 3.46 -15.00 -11.70
C PRO A 34 3.89 -15.08 -10.23
N ASN A 35 3.16 -15.90 -9.47
CA ASN A 35 3.46 -16.23 -8.08
C ASN A 35 4.68 -17.13 -8.05
N SER A 36 5.85 -16.53 -8.30
CA SER A 36 7.14 -17.18 -8.09
C SER A 36 7.38 -17.20 -6.58
N SER A 37 7.09 -18.34 -5.94
CA SER A 37 7.57 -18.71 -4.62
C SER A 37 9.10 -18.89 -4.67
N VAL A 38 9.80 -17.77 -4.77
CA VAL A 38 11.22 -17.69 -4.50
C VAL A 38 11.29 -16.76 -3.30
N SER A 39 11.94 -17.17 -2.22
CA SER A 39 12.44 -16.26 -1.20
C SER A 39 13.37 -15.27 -1.90
N LYS A 40 12.80 -14.25 -2.52
CA LYS A 40 13.52 -13.12 -3.05
C LYS A 40 13.93 -12.34 -1.82
N THR A 41 15.14 -12.60 -1.33
CA THR A 41 15.88 -11.63 -0.52
C THR A 41 15.76 -10.32 -1.27
N ALA A 42 15.02 -9.38 -0.70
CA ALA A 42 14.74 -8.16 -1.41
C ALA A 42 16.05 -7.41 -1.57
N THR A 43 16.44 -7.14 -2.82
CA THR A 43 17.59 -6.28 -3.08
C THR A 43 17.26 -4.92 -2.47
N PRO A 44 18.01 -4.45 -1.45
CA PRO A 44 17.67 -3.21 -0.79
C PRO A 44 17.64 -2.10 -1.82
N THR A 45 16.54 -1.36 -1.85
CA THR A 45 16.38 -0.26 -2.80
C THR A 45 17.44 0.78 -2.46
N LYS A 46 18.43 0.99 -3.32
CA LYS A 46 19.56 1.88 -3.00
C LYS A 46 19.04 3.33 -2.96
N LEU A 47 19.09 3.93 -1.77
CA LEU A 47 18.85 5.35 -1.56
C LEU A 47 20.17 6.09 -1.48
N ASN A 48 20.14 7.36 -1.90
CA ASN A 48 21.25 8.26 -1.64
C ASN A 48 21.20 8.71 -0.18
N ASP A 49 22.33 9.21 0.32
CA ASP A 49 22.37 9.81 1.65
C ASP A 49 21.44 11.04 1.70
N GLY A 50 20.70 11.17 2.80
CA GLY A 50 19.68 12.20 2.93
C GLY A 50 18.57 11.85 3.93
N GLN A 51 17.56 12.71 3.97
CA GLN A 51 16.39 12.54 4.82
C GLN A 51 15.12 12.47 3.96
N TYR A 52 14.34 11.41 4.16
CA TYR A 52 13.14 11.11 3.39
C TYR A 52 11.94 11.07 4.33
N GLN A 53 10.90 11.86 4.05
CA GLN A 53 9.67 11.79 4.84
C GLN A 53 8.95 10.48 4.54
N VAL A 54 8.50 9.80 5.59
CA VAL A 54 7.81 8.51 5.47
C VAL A 54 6.32 8.72 5.64
N GLN A 55 5.53 8.27 4.68
CA GLN A 55 4.08 8.32 4.74
C GLN A 55 3.52 7.10 5.49
N GLN A 56 4.03 5.92 5.15
CA GLN A 56 3.54 4.63 5.63
C GLN A 56 4.72 3.65 5.70
N GLY A 57 4.59 2.62 6.53
CA GLY A 57 5.53 1.52 6.55
C GLY A 57 4.81 0.21 6.87
N THR A 58 5.30 -0.86 6.28
CA THR A 58 4.77 -2.22 6.46
C THR A 58 5.90 -3.15 6.88
N TYR A 59 5.59 -4.14 7.69
CA TYR A 59 6.48 -5.25 8.03
C TYR A 59 5.84 -6.55 7.55
N ASN A 60 6.58 -7.29 6.71
CA ASN A 60 6.19 -8.58 6.19
C ASN A 60 6.85 -9.69 7.00
N ASP A 61 6.05 -10.52 7.67
CA ASP A 61 6.56 -11.58 8.54
C ASP A 61 7.07 -12.83 7.79
N ALA A 62 6.72 -13.01 6.52
CA ALA A 62 7.18 -14.16 5.73
C ALA A 62 8.69 -14.08 5.44
N ASN A 63 9.18 -12.88 5.18
CA ASN A 63 10.56 -12.61 4.78
C ASN A 63 11.30 -11.67 5.74
N GLY A 64 10.62 -11.08 6.72
CA GLY A 64 11.20 -10.10 7.65
C GLY A 64 11.49 -8.75 7.02
N GLU A 65 10.89 -8.45 5.86
CA GLU A 65 11.14 -7.23 5.10
C GLU A 65 10.28 -6.07 5.61
N TYR A 66 10.91 -4.91 5.79
CA TYR A 66 10.24 -3.64 5.97
C TYR A 66 10.12 -2.92 4.63
N THR A 67 8.91 -2.49 4.26
CA THR A 67 8.68 -1.62 3.11
C THR A 67 8.17 -0.27 3.59
N LEU A 68 8.90 0.79 3.28
CA LEU A 68 8.57 2.19 3.60
C LEU A 68 8.11 2.92 2.35
N PHE A 69 7.03 3.69 2.47
CA PHE A 69 6.57 4.59 1.41
C PHE A 69 7.06 6.00 1.71
N LEU A 70 7.88 6.53 0.79
CA LEU A 70 8.59 7.79 0.92
C LEU A 70 7.88 8.88 0.12
N LEU A 71 7.60 10.01 0.77
CA LEU A 71 7.02 11.18 0.11
C LEU A 71 8.02 11.83 -0.84
N ASN A 72 7.55 12.19 -2.03
CA ASN A 72 8.32 12.92 -3.05
C ASN A 72 9.63 12.23 -3.48
N ASN A 73 9.73 10.90 -3.34
CA ASN A 73 10.89 10.14 -3.75
C ASN A 73 10.58 9.27 -4.99
N ASN A 74 11.58 9.04 -5.83
CA ASN A 74 11.49 8.11 -6.96
C ASN A 74 12.70 7.15 -6.94
N PRO A 75 12.51 5.85 -6.66
CA PRO A 75 11.23 5.16 -6.45
C PRO A 75 10.55 5.55 -5.11
N PRO A 76 9.21 5.51 -5.03
CA PRO A 76 8.49 5.92 -3.83
C PRO A 76 8.55 4.87 -2.72
N SER A 77 8.96 3.64 -3.02
CA SER A 77 9.11 2.56 -2.05
C SER A 77 10.58 2.29 -1.74
N PHE A 78 10.88 2.10 -0.47
CA PHE A 78 12.17 1.62 0.01
C PHE A 78 11.97 0.33 0.80
N ALA A 79 12.72 -0.71 0.45
CA ALA A 79 12.61 -2.01 1.09
C ALA A 79 13.95 -2.43 1.72
N THR A 80 13.89 -2.99 2.94
CA THR A 80 15.06 -3.52 3.65
C THR A 80 14.66 -4.56 4.70
N GLU A 81 15.50 -5.57 4.90
CA GLU A 81 15.36 -6.53 6.01
C GLU A 81 16.00 -6.00 7.32
N LYS A 82 16.87 -4.98 7.22
CA LYS A 82 17.67 -4.46 8.33
C LYS A 82 17.33 -3.00 8.61
N LEU A 83 16.11 -2.74 9.05
CA LEU A 83 15.68 -1.40 9.40
C LEU A 83 16.03 -1.07 10.85
N GLN A 84 16.98 -0.15 11.05
CA GLN A 84 17.22 0.45 12.36
C GLN A 84 16.11 1.44 12.67
N MET A 85 15.68 1.48 13.92
CA MET A 85 14.58 2.34 14.37
C MET A 85 14.99 3.11 15.62
N ALA A 86 14.67 4.40 15.64
CA ALA A 86 14.86 5.27 16.80
C ALA A 86 13.63 6.15 16.99
N ARG A 87 13.30 6.47 18.24
CA ARG A 87 12.28 7.49 18.53
C ARG A 87 12.87 8.87 18.30
N LEU A 88 12.09 9.78 17.73
CA LEU A 88 12.42 11.21 17.73
C LEU A 88 12.43 11.74 19.16
N THR A 89 13.28 12.74 19.43
CA THR A 89 13.28 13.39 20.75
C THR A 89 12.05 14.28 20.92
N ASP A 90 11.69 14.59 22.17
CA ASP A 90 10.55 15.46 22.46
C ASP A 90 10.73 16.87 21.86
N GLU A 91 11.97 17.37 21.79
CA GLU A 91 12.29 18.65 21.16
C GLU A 91 12.03 18.62 19.65
N GLU A 92 12.40 17.53 18.98
CA GLU A 92 12.17 17.33 17.55
C GLU A 92 10.67 17.21 17.22
N ILE A 93 9.92 16.49 18.05
CA ILE A 93 8.46 16.37 17.93
C ILE A 93 7.79 17.73 18.15
N LYS A 94 8.21 18.50 19.16
CA LYS A 94 7.72 19.87 19.42
C LYS A 94 8.06 20.83 18.29
N ALA A 95 9.19 20.63 17.62
CA ALA A 95 9.57 21.37 16.41
C ALA A 95 8.77 20.95 15.16
N GLY A 96 7.84 20.01 15.29
CA GLY A 96 6.95 19.56 14.22
C GLY A 96 7.58 18.53 13.28
N LYS A 97 8.73 17.93 13.63
CA LYS A 97 9.30 16.85 12.82
C LYS A 97 8.34 15.65 12.80
N LYS A 98 8.16 15.10 11.60
CA LYS A 98 7.38 13.89 11.34
C LYS A 98 8.31 12.70 11.20
N THR A 99 7.78 11.49 11.17
CA THR A 99 8.56 10.28 10.88
C THR A 99 9.34 10.43 9.58
N TYR A 100 10.63 10.10 9.63
CA TYR A 100 11.50 10.15 8.46
C TYR A 100 12.53 9.02 8.46
N LEU A 101 12.93 8.61 7.27
CA LEU A 101 14.06 7.73 7.04
C LEU A 101 15.30 8.60 6.82
N LYS A 102 16.34 8.40 7.63
CA LYS A 102 17.65 9.01 7.43
C LYS A 102 18.58 7.98 6.82
N VAL A 103 19.31 8.37 5.78
CA VAL A 103 20.35 7.53 5.16
C VAL A 103 21.67 8.26 5.33
N GLU A 104 22.61 7.62 6.04
CA GLU A 104 23.98 8.13 6.23
C GLU A 104 24.97 7.03 5.90
N ASN A 105 25.93 7.29 5.00
CA ASN A 105 26.88 6.30 4.50
C ASN A 105 26.18 5.03 3.97
N GLY A 106 25.03 5.20 3.32
CA GLY A 106 24.20 4.09 2.85
C GLY A 106 23.53 3.27 3.94
N GLN A 107 23.55 3.71 5.20
CA GLN A 107 22.88 3.04 6.32
C GLN A 107 21.55 3.74 6.63
N PRO A 108 20.41 3.04 6.41
CA PRO A 108 19.08 3.57 6.68
C PRO A 108 18.70 3.43 8.16
N ALA A 109 18.17 4.50 8.76
CA ALA A 109 17.58 4.51 10.09
C ALA A 109 16.23 5.27 10.08
N LEU A 110 15.17 4.63 10.55
CA LEU A 110 13.84 5.20 10.65
C LEU A 110 13.66 5.92 11.99
N TYR A 111 13.44 7.22 11.94
CA TYR A 111 13.13 8.04 13.11
C TYR A 111 11.62 8.21 13.21
N LEU A 112 11.06 7.75 14.32
CA LEU A 112 9.63 7.55 14.51
C LEU A 112 9.06 8.58 15.49
N THR A 113 7.88 9.12 15.17
CA THR A 113 7.00 9.71 16.18
C THR A 113 6.24 8.61 16.93
N GLU A 114 5.70 8.94 18.10
CA GLU A 114 4.98 7.96 18.95
C GLU A 114 3.67 7.45 18.33
N ASP A 115 3.04 8.25 17.49
CA ASP A 115 1.80 7.94 16.78
C ASP A 115 2.01 7.14 15.49
N PHE A 116 3.25 7.03 14.99
CA PHE A 116 3.55 6.32 13.76
C PHE A 116 3.47 4.80 13.96
N LYS A 117 2.72 4.13 13.09
CA LYS A 117 2.52 2.67 13.13
C LYS A 117 3.08 2.03 11.87
N LEU A 118 3.75 0.90 12.06
CA LEU A 118 4.07 -0.02 10.96
C LEU A 118 2.92 -1.02 10.83
N GLU A 119 2.38 -1.16 9.62
CA GLU A 119 1.36 -2.16 9.34
C GLU A 119 1.99 -3.55 9.37
N TYR A 120 1.38 -4.47 10.09
CA TYR A 120 1.81 -5.84 10.15
C TYR A 120 1.11 -6.65 9.06
N VAL A 121 1.90 -7.22 8.14
CA VAL A 121 1.41 -8.13 7.10
C VAL A 121 1.71 -9.55 7.54
N HIS A 122 0.66 -10.26 7.94
CA HIS A 122 0.74 -11.66 8.32
C HIS A 122 0.56 -12.56 7.09
N ASN A 123 1.50 -13.48 6.89
CA ASN A 123 1.47 -14.43 5.79
C ASN A 123 1.34 -15.85 6.33
N VAL A 124 0.35 -16.57 5.83
CA VAL A 124 0.14 -17.97 6.18
C VAL A 124 0.51 -18.84 4.99
N THR A 125 1.22 -19.93 5.25
CA THR A 125 1.43 -20.97 4.25
C THR A 125 0.26 -21.93 4.30
N GLU A 126 -0.55 -21.97 3.24
CA GLU A 126 -1.71 -22.85 3.12
C GLU A 126 -1.48 -23.87 2.01
N THR A 127 -1.87 -25.12 2.25
CA THR A 127 -1.95 -26.13 1.17
C THR A 127 -3.29 -25.97 0.46
N LYS A 128 -3.28 -25.42 -0.76
CA LYS A 128 -4.48 -25.30 -1.60
C LYS A 128 -4.45 -26.32 -2.73
N THR A 129 -5.62 -26.88 -3.04
CA THR A 129 -5.78 -27.69 -4.24
C THR A 129 -5.93 -26.77 -5.44
N ASN A 130 -5.02 -26.87 -6.41
CA ASN A 130 -5.07 -26.12 -7.64
C ASN A 130 -6.32 -26.54 -8.45
N PRO A 131 -7.25 -25.62 -8.76
CA PRO A 131 -8.50 -25.95 -9.44
C PRO A 131 -8.30 -26.39 -10.90
N GLN A 132 -7.15 -26.08 -11.51
CA GLN A 132 -6.83 -26.45 -12.89
C GLN A 132 -6.18 -27.83 -12.99
N THR A 133 -5.35 -28.23 -12.01
CA THR A 133 -4.56 -29.46 -12.06
C THR A 133 -5.00 -30.52 -11.05
N GLY A 134 -5.81 -30.16 -10.05
CA GLY A 134 -6.23 -31.03 -8.96
C GLY A 134 -5.12 -31.39 -7.96
N GLN A 135 -3.90 -30.86 -8.14
CA GLN A 135 -2.77 -31.14 -7.27
C GLN A 135 -2.79 -30.25 -6.03
N LYS A 136 -2.26 -30.76 -4.91
CA LYS A 136 -2.07 -29.97 -3.69
C LYS A 136 -0.77 -29.17 -3.82
N GLU A 137 -0.88 -27.86 -3.72
CA GLU A 137 0.24 -26.92 -3.80
C GLU A 137 0.33 -26.12 -2.50
N THR A 138 1.55 -25.87 -2.06
CA THR A 138 1.83 -25.01 -0.90
C THR A 138 1.92 -23.57 -1.37
N VAL A 139 0.97 -22.72 -0.96
CA VAL A 139 0.88 -21.32 -1.39
C VAL A 139 0.96 -20.38 -0.20
N ILE A 140 1.61 -19.23 -0.37
CA ILE A 140 1.67 -18.17 0.64
C ILE A 140 0.46 -17.27 0.42
N VAL A 141 -0.39 -17.14 1.44
CA VAL A 141 -1.61 -16.34 1.42
C VAL A 141 -1.45 -15.18 2.41
N ARG A 142 -1.68 -13.96 1.94
CA ARG A 142 -1.74 -12.75 2.78
C ARG A 142 -3.10 -12.68 3.47
N GLN A 143 -3.12 -12.50 4.80
CA GLN A 143 -4.32 -12.35 5.63
C GLN A 143 -4.58 -10.88 6.00
#